data_AF-A0A956LLS1-F1
#
_entry.id   AF-A0A956LLS1-F1
#
_cell.length_a   1.000
_cell.length_b   1.000
_cell.length_c   1.000
_cell.angle_alpha   90.00
_cell.angle_beta   90.00
_cell.angle_gamma   90.00
#
_symmetry.space_group_name_H-M   'P 1'
#
loop_
_entity.id
_entity.type
_entity.pdbx_description
1 polymer ?
#
loop_
_entity_poly.entity_id
_entity_poly.type
_entity_poly.pdbx_seq_one_letter_code
_entity_poly.pdbx_strand_id
1 'polypeptide(L)'
;AAFRGTVVALGLVYFALGLIESAASRRAGALARRLGGPGPTTRWLWRANLVGYALMLAALLAGWPAVAALVFVVQTGALQNLFRPVQLTRFDEHTPPTLQATVLSIESQSRALFVAALAPIVGLVIDRAAPTGLHGVDLWPLAAIGLVFALLFSTLPQRTATRELDEPSSPA
;
A
#
# COMPACT_ATOMS: atom_id res chain seq x y z
N ALA A 1 23.28 16.18 -23.47
CA ALA A 1 22.23 17.11 -22.96
C ALA A 1 20.96 16.38 -22.53
N ALA A 2 20.35 15.54 -23.37
CA ALA A 2 19.11 14.80 -23.07
C ALA A 2 19.14 13.98 -21.76
N PHE A 3 20.23 13.23 -21.51
CA PHE A 3 20.40 12.44 -20.28
C PHE A 3 20.36 13.30 -19.00
N ARG A 4 20.97 14.49 -19.00
CA ARG A 4 20.93 15.42 -17.87
C ARG A 4 19.51 15.94 -17.63
N GLY A 5 18.78 16.24 -18.70
CA GLY A 5 17.36 16.62 -18.62
C GLY A 5 16.50 15.53 -18.00
N THR A 6 16.68 14.27 -18.40
CA THR A 6 15.96 13.11 -17.84
C THR A 6 16.29 12.88 -16.37
N VAL A 7 17.56 12.96 -15.97
CA VAL A 7 17.97 12.81 -14.56
C VAL A 7 17.39 13.91 -13.69
N VAL A 8 17.40 15.16 -14.16
CA VAL A 8 16.80 16.29 -13.43
C VAL A 8 15.29 16.13 -13.33
N ALA A 9 14.62 15.72 -14.41
CA ALA A 9 13.18 15.47 -14.40
C ALA A 9 12.81 14.33 -13.45
N LEU A 10 13.54 13.21 -13.47
CA LEU A 10 13.38 12.11 -12.52
C LEU A 10 13.58 12.60 -11.08
N GLY A 11 14.67 13.32 -10.82
CA GLY A 11 14.95 13.87 -9.49
C GLY A 11 13.83 14.78 -8.98
N LEU A 12 13.27 15.62 -9.85
CA LEU A 12 12.14 16.50 -9.50
C LEU A 12 10.87 15.69 -9.19
N VAL A 13 10.55 14.68 -10.00
CA VAL A 13 9.41 13.79 -9.76
C VAL A 13 9.57 13.04 -8.44
N TYR A 14 10.74 12.45 -8.18
CA TYR A 14 11.03 11.75 -6.93
C TYR A 14 10.98 12.70 -5.72
N PHE A 15 11.49 13.92 -5.86
CA PHE A 15 11.41 14.93 -4.81
C PHE A 15 9.95 15.29 -4.49
N ALA A 16 9.12 15.53 -5.51
CA ALA A 16 7.70 15.81 -5.34
C ALA A 16 6.96 14.64 -4.67
N LEU A 17 7.24 13.40 -5.09
CA LEU A 17 6.70 12.20 -4.46
C LEU A 17 7.11 12.10 -2.98
N GLY A 18 8.38 12.35 -2.66
CA GLY A 18 8.89 12.35 -1.28
C GLY A 18 8.22 13.40 -0.39
N LEU A 19 7.89 14.58 -0.93
CA LEU A 19 7.13 15.60 -0.20
C LEU A 19 5.68 15.14 0.07
N ILE A 20 5.03 14.54 -0.92
CA ILE A 20 3.67 13.98 -0.77
C ILE A 20 3.68 12.84 0.26
N GLU A 21 4.65 11.94 0.19
CA GLU A 21 4.90 10.87 1.16
C GLU A 21 5.01 11.40 2.59
N SER A 22 5.86 12.40 2.79
CA SER A 22 6.10 13.03 4.08
C SER A 22 4.83 13.69 4.63
N ALA A 23 4.07 14.38 3.78
CA ALA A 23 2.81 15.03 4.15
C ALA A 23 1.70 14.01 4.46
N ALA A 24 1.59 12.94 3.67
CA ALA A 24 0.64 11.85 3.90
C ALA A 24 0.94 11.14 5.22
N SER A 25 2.20 10.82 5.47
CA SER A 25 2.64 10.15 6.71
C SER A 25 2.27 10.97 7.97
N ARG A 26 2.50 12.28 7.96
CA ARG A 26 2.08 13.18 9.06
C ARG A 26 0.56 13.22 9.28
N ARG A 27 -0.23 13.06 8.22
CA ARG A 27 -1.70 13.13 8.28
C ARG A 27 -2.36 11.81 8.67
N ALA A 28 -1.64 10.70 8.64
CA ALA A 28 -2.17 9.38 8.96
C ALA A 28 -2.79 9.29 10.36
N GLY A 29 -2.14 9.86 11.39
CA GLY A 29 -2.68 9.89 12.75
C GLY A 29 -3.95 10.74 12.87
N ALA A 30 -4.03 11.86 12.13
CA ALA A 30 -5.24 12.68 12.10
C ALA A 30 -6.39 11.97 11.38
N LEU A 31 -6.10 11.25 10.29
CA LEU A 31 -7.08 10.44 9.58
C LEU A 31 -7.60 9.29 10.47
N ALA A 32 -6.70 8.61 11.19
CA ALA A 32 -7.07 7.54 12.10
C ALA A 32 -8.02 8.03 13.21
N ARG A 33 -7.74 9.19 13.82
CA ARG A 33 -8.65 9.79 14.81
C ARG A 33 -10.01 10.17 14.21
N ARG A 34 -10.05 10.67 12.98
CA ARG A 34 -11.30 11.07 12.30
C ARG A 34 -12.17 9.87 11.92
N LEU A 35 -11.57 8.74 11.56
CA LEU A 35 -12.29 7.55 11.10
C LEU A 35 -12.62 6.55 12.23
N GLY A 36 -12.37 6.91 13.49
CA GLY A 36 -12.71 6.06 14.64
C GLY A 36 -11.66 5.01 14.98
N GLY A 37 -10.40 5.25 14.62
CA GLY A 37 -9.24 4.44 15.02
C GLY A 37 -8.55 3.70 13.86
N PRO A 38 -7.45 2.98 14.15
CA PRO A 38 -6.62 2.36 13.12
C PRO A 38 -7.31 1.23 12.34
N GLY A 39 -8.18 0.45 13.00
CA GLY A 39 -8.95 -0.64 12.36
C GLY A 39 -9.91 -0.15 11.28
N PRO A 40 -10.88 0.73 11.58
CA PRO A 40 -11.75 1.34 10.58
C PRO A 40 -10.99 2.06 9.46
N THR A 41 -9.87 2.72 9.79
CA THR A 41 -9.01 3.39 8.82
C THR A 41 -8.37 2.41 7.85
N THR A 42 -7.90 1.26 8.33
CA THR A 42 -7.34 0.18 7.48
C THR A 42 -8.40 -0.33 6.50
N ARG A 43 -9.65 -0.54 6.96
CA ARG A 43 -10.76 -0.96 6.08
C ARG A 43 -11.07 0.09 5.02
N TRP A 44 -11.11 1.36 5.41
CA TRP A 44 -11.32 2.46 4.48
C TRP A 44 -10.20 2.53 3.43
N LEU A 45 -8.94 2.39 3.84
CA LEU A 45 -7.79 2.38 2.92
C LEU A 45 -7.85 1.21 1.93
N TRP A 46 -8.29 0.02 2.36
CA TRP A 46 -8.48 -1.12 1.44
C TRP A 46 -9.59 -0.85 0.42
N ARG A 47 -10.72 -0.30 0.84
CA ARG A 47 -11.81 0.08 -0.08
C ARG A 47 -11.39 1.17 -1.05
N ALA A 48 -10.65 2.17 -0.59
CA ALA A 48 -10.11 3.21 -1.45
C ALA A 48 -9.12 2.65 -2.48
N ASN A 49 -8.27 1.69 -2.07
CA ASN A 49 -7.40 0.96 -3.00
C ASN A 49 -8.19 0.12 -4.00
N LEU A 50 -9.26 -0.55 -3.57
CA LEU A 50 -10.13 -1.34 -4.45
C LEU A 50 -10.71 -0.47 -5.58
N VAL A 51 -11.26 0.71 -5.22
CA VAL A 51 -11.78 1.66 -6.19
C VAL A 51 -10.67 2.16 -7.13
N GLY A 52 -9.50 2.49 -6.61
CA GLY A 52 -8.37 2.94 -7.42
C GLY A 52 -7.91 1.89 -8.45
N TYR A 53 -7.75 0.63 -8.02
CA TYR A 53 -7.37 -0.45 -8.94
C TYR A 53 -8.46 -0.76 -9.97
N ALA A 54 -9.74 -0.65 -9.60
CA ALA A 54 -10.86 -0.82 -10.53
C ALA A 54 -10.87 0.27 -11.61
N LEU A 55 -10.68 1.53 -11.21
CA LEU A 55 -10.58 2.67 -12.14
C LEU A 55 -9.35 2.55 -13.04
N MET A 56 -8.22 2.13 -12.49
CA MET A 56 -6.99 1.92 -13.27
C MET A 56 -7.17 0.81 -14.30
N LEU A 57 -7.77 -0.32 -13.91
CA LEU A 57 -8.07 -1.42 -14.84
C LEU A 57 -9.03 -0.96 -15.94
N ALA A 58 -10.12 -0.29 -15.58
CA ALA A 58 -11.08 0.24 -16.55
C ALA A 58 -10.43 1.23 -17.54
N ALA A 59 -9.57 2.12 -17.05
CA ALA A 59 -8.83 3.07 -17.90
C ALA A 59 -7.87 2.37 -18.87
N LEU A 60 -7.16 1.33 -18.42
CA LEU A 60 -6.26 0.55 -19.29
C LEU A 60 -7.04 -0.22 -20.36
N LEU A 61 -8.15 -0.87 -20.00
CA LEU A 61 -9.02 -1.57 -20.94
C LEU A 61 -9.72 -0.63 -21.93
N ALA A 62 -10.01 0.61 -21.53
CA ALA A 62 -10.56 1.65 -22.41
C ALA A 62 -9.50 2.33 -23.30
N GLY A 63 -8.22 1.96 -23.18
CA GLY A 63 -7.15 2.56 -23.97
C GLY A 63 -6.72 3.96 -23.49
N TRP A 64 -6.94 4.29 -22.21
CA TRP A 64 -6.61 5.60 -21.61
C TRP A 64 -5.42 5.51 -20.63
N PRO A 65 -4.19 5.25 -21.12
CA PRO A 65 -3.04 5.03 -20.25
C PRO A 65 -2.65 6.26 -19.42
N ALA A 66 -2.93 7.48 -19.90
CA ALA A 66 -2.68 8.71 -19.14
C ALA A 66 -3.56 8.79 -17.88
N VAL A 67 -4.83 8.38 -17.97
CA VAL A 67 -5.74 8.32 -16.83
C VAL A 67 -5.28 7.25 -15.84
N ALA A 68 -4.91 6.07 -16.34
CA ALA A 68 -4.36 5.00 -15.52
C ALA A 68 -3.10 5.44 -14.76
N ALA A 69 -2.18 6.13 -15.43
CA ALA A 69 -0.97 6.69 -14.81
C ALA A 69 -1.30 7.73 -13.73
N LEU A 70 -2.26 8.62 -13.99
CA LEU A 70 -2.71 9.61 -13.00
C LEU A 70 -3.29 8.92 -11.75
N VAL A 71 -4.16 7.92 -11.94
CA VAL A 71 -4.73 7.13 -10.84
C VAL A 71 -3.63 6.45 -10.04
N PHE A 72 -2.66 5.82 -10.72
CA PHE A 72 -1.52 5.19 -10.08
C PHE A 72 -0.70 6.16 -9.21
N VAL A 73 -0.40 7.36 -9.73
CA VAL A 73 0.36 8.39 -9.01
C VAL A 73 -0.42 8.87 -7.78
N VAL A 74 -1.72 9.14 -7.92
CA VAL A 74 -2.56 9.58 -6.80
C VAL A 74 -2.68 8.48 -5.74
N GLN A 75 -2.92 7.24 -6.15
CA GLN A 75 -3.04 6.10 -5.25
C GLN A 75 -1.73 5.83 -4.52
N THR A 76 -0.60 5.76 -5.23
CA THR A 76 0.72 5.50 -4.64
C THR A 76 1.16 6.67 -3.77
N GLY A 77 1.01 7.91 -4.25
CA GLY A 77 1.44 9.11 -3.54
C GLY A 77 0.65 9.38 -2.26
N ALA A 78 -0.66 9.11 -2.24
CA ALA A 78 -1.49 9.40 -1.08
C ALA A 78 -1.83 8.14 -0.26
N LEU A 79 -2.49 7.16 -0.87
CA LEU A 79 -3.11 6.05 -0.14
C LEU A 79 -2.08 5.08 0.40
N GLN A 80 -1.08 4.70 -0.40
CA GLN A 80 -0.04 3.77 0.04
C GLN A 80 0.81 4.36 1.17
N ASN A 81 1.03 5.67 1.13
CA ASN A 81 1.83 6.38 2.14
C ASN A 81 1.09 6.62 3.45
N LEU A 82 -0.24 6.59 3.45
CA LEU A 82 -1.05 6.53 4.66
C LEU A 82 -1.08 5.14 5.28
N PHE A 83 -0.84 4.10 4.49
CA PHE A 83 -1.04 2.71 4.90
C PHE A 83 -0.01 2.27 5.95
N ARG A 84 1.28 2.56 5.72
CA ARG A 84 2.38 2.19 6.62
C ARG A 84 2.24 2.76 8.04
N PRO A 85 2.04 4.08 8.25
CA PRO A 85 1.89 4.63 9.59
C PRO A 85 0.64 4.10 10.30
N VAL A 86 -0.46 3.87 9.59
CA VAL A 86 -1.68 3.27 10.19
C VAL A 86 -1.44 1.83 10.66
N GLN A 87 -0.70 1.02 9.89
CA GLN A 87 -0.31 -0.33 10.34
C GLN A 87 0.62 -0.28 11.54
N LEU A 88 1.58 0.64 11.55
CA LEU A 88 2.53 0.79 12.66
C LEU A 88 1.81 1.12 13.97
N THR A 89 0.85 2.06 13.95
CA THR A 89 0.02 2.37 15.12
C THR A 89 -0.74 1.14 15.63
N ARG A 90 -1.17 0.23 14.76
CA ARG A 90 -1.82 -1.02 15.20
C ARG A 90 -0.84 -1.96 15.88
N PHE A 91 0.37 -2.11 15.36
CA PHE A 91 1.39 -2.91 16.02
C PHE A 91 1.73 -2.33 17.39
N ASP A 92 1.87 -1.01 17.51
CA ASP A 92 2.14 -0.33 18.77
C ASP A 92 1.00 -0.53 19.79
N GLU A 93 -0.26 -0.51 19.36
CA GLU A 93 -1.43 -0.75 20.24
C GLU A 93 -1.55 -2.20 20.74
N HIS A 94 -1.03 -3.17 20.00
CA HIS A 94 -1.25 -4.61 20.25
C HIS A 94 0.01 -5.38 20.64
N THR A 95 1.16 -4.71 20.76
CA THR A 95 2.44 -5.35 21.08
C THR A 95 2.95 -4.87 22.43
N PRO A 96 3.32 -5.78 23.37
CA PRO A 96 3.99 -5.41 24.60
C PRO A 96 5.28 -4.61 24.32
N PRO A 97 5.63 -3.59 25.12
CA PRO A 97 6.82 -2.77 24.88
C PRO A 97 8.12 -3.59 24.76
N THR A 98 8.21 -4.69 25.50
CA THR A 98 9.38 -5.61 25.49
C THR A 98 9.56 -6.37 24.18
N LEU A 99 8.51 -6.50 23.36
CA LEU A 99 8.53 -7.23 22.09
C LEU A 99 8.48 -6.31 20.86
N GLN A 100 8.36 -4.99 21.07
CA GLN A 100 8.15 -4.04 19.99
C GLN A 100 9.27 -4.07 18.94
N ALA A 101 10.54 -4.08 19.38
CA ALA A 101 11.67 -4.18 18.46
C ALA A 101 11.67 -5.48 17.63
N THR A 102 11.30 -6.60 18.26
CA THR A 102 11.21 -7.91 17.58
C THR A 102 10.09 -7.92 16.55
N VAL A 103 8.90 -7.42 16.91
CA VAL A 103 7.75 -7.36 15.99
C VAL A 103 8.05 -6.45 14.80
N LEU A 104 8.69 -5.30 15.02
CA LEU A 104 9.11 -4.41 13.93
C LEU A 104 10.18 -5.04 13.02
N SER A 105 11.10 -5.81 13.60
CA SER A 105 12.08 -6.56 12.82
C SER A 105 11.40 -7.61 11.93
N ILE A 106 10.46 -8.39 12.48
CA ILE A 106 9.69 -9.38 11.74
C ILE A 106 8.84 -8.71 10.65
N GLU A 107 8.18 -7.58 10.93
CA GLU A 107 7.40 -6.82 9.95
C GLU A 107 8.25 -6.41 8.75
N SER A 108 9.40 -5.78 9.01
CA SER A 108 10.28 -5.29 7.95
C SER A 108 10.84 -6.42 7.09
N GLN A 109 11.24 -7.54 7.72
CA GLN A 109 11.75 -8.72 7.03
C GLN A 109 10.65 -9.43 6.23
N SER A 110 9.46 -9.58 6.80
CA SER A 110 8.32 -10.19 6.12
C SER A 110 7.94 -9.39 4.89
N ARG A 111 7.93 -8.05 4.98
CA ARG A 111 7.70 -7.17 3.83
C ARG A 111 8.78 -7.34 2.76
N ALA A 112 10.05 -7.35 3.14
CA ALA A 112 11.16 -7.51 2.20
C ALA A 112 11.08 -8.86 1.47
N LEU A 113 10.88 -9.94 2.21
CA LEU A 113 10.74 -11.29 1.67
C LEU A 113 9.53 -11.41 0.74
N PHE A 114 8.39 -10.84 1.14
CA PHE A 114 7.17 -10.84 0.33
C PHE A 114 7.40 -10.10 -1.00
N VAL A 115 8.02 -8.92 -0.98
CA VAL A 115 8.35 -8.16 -2.20
C VAL A 115 9.34 -8.93 -3.07
N ALA A 116 10.40 -9.50 -2.48
CA ALA A 116 11.41 -10.27 -3.21
C ALA A 116 10.82 -11.50 -3.91
N ALA A 117 9.85 -12.17 -3.29
CA ALA A 117 9.17 -13.33 -3.87
C ALA A 117 8.11 -12.91 -4.91
N LEU A 118 7.31 -11.89 -4.62
CA LEU A 118 6.15 -11.54 -5.44
C LEU A 118 6.54 -10.75 -6.70
N ALA A 119 7.57 -9.90 -6.64
CA ALA A 119 7.95 -9.06 -7.77
C ALA A 119 8.33 -9.87 -9.04
N PRO A 120 9.15 -10.94 -8.97
CA PRO A 120 9.44 -11.79 -10.12
C PRO A 120 8.20 -12.48 -10.69
N ILE A 121 7.29 -12.92 -9.82
CA ILE A 121 6.04 -13.59 -10.23
C ILE A 121 5.16 -12.62 -11.00
N VAL A 122 4.95 -11.41 -10.46
CA VAL A 122 4.15 -10.36 -11.11
C VAL A 122 4.78 -9.95 -12.43
N GLY A 123 6.10 -9.78 -12.49
CA GLY A 123 6.82 -9.47 -13.72
C GLY A 123 6.60 -10.53 -14.80
N LEU A 124 6.77 -11.80 -14.45
CA LEU A 124 6.55 -12.91 -15.38
C LEU A 124 5.09 -13.03 -15.87
N VAL A 125 4.12 -12.70 -15.02
CA VAL A 125 2.71 -12.64 -15.44
C VAL A 125 2.48 -11.52 -16.45
N ILE A 126 3.06 -10.35 -16.23
CA ILE A 126 2.95 -9.21 -17.17
C ILE A 126 3.61 -9.57 -18.50
N ASP A 127 4.84 -10.10 -18.47
CA ASP A 127 5.59 -10.46 -19.68
C ASP A 127 4.84 -11.48 -20.55
N ARG A 128 4.08 -12.40 -19.93
CA ARG A 128 3.29 -13.41 -20.65
C ARG A 128 1.93 -12.91 -21.12
N ALA A 129 1.28 -12.04 -20.35
CA ALA A 129 -0.05 -11.52 -20.66
C ALA A 129 -0.01 -10.35 -21.66
N ALA A 130 1.14 -9.69 -21.80
CA ALA A 130 1.36 -8.55 -22.67
C ALA A 130 2.62 -8.70 -23.55
N PRO A 131 2.62 -9.64 -24.51
CA PRO A 131 3.80 -9.96 -25.31
C PRO A 131 4.21 -8.85 -26.29
N THR A 132 3.33 -7.89 -26.57
CA THR A 132 3.56 -6.82 -27.56
C THR A 132 4.46 -5.70 -27.06
N GLY A 133 4.58 -5.47 -25.75
CA GLY A 133 5.56 -4.56 -25.13
C GLY A 133 5.48 -3.08 -25.52
N LEU A 134 4.59 -2.71 -26.44
CA LEU A 134 4.39 -1.36 -26.94
C LEU A 134 3.02 -0.87 -26.50
N HIS A 135 3.00 0.36 -25.96
CA HIS A 135 1.85 1.11 -25.45
C HIS A 135 1.44 0.68 -24.02
N GLY A 136 1.55 1.61 -23.05
CA GLY A 136 1.28 1.38 -21.62
C GLY A 136 -0.14 0.91 -21.22
N VAL A 137 -0.95 0.48 -22.18
CA VAL A 137 -2.23 -0.25 -22.03
C VAL A 137 -2.05 -1.71 -21.63
N ASP A 138 -0.90 -2.30 -21.97
CA ASP A 138 -0.53 -3.69 -21.70
C ASP A 138 -0.23 -3.98 -20.21
N LEU A 139 -0.27 -2.96 -19.35
CA LEU A 139 -0.09 -3.06 -17.90
C LEU A 139 -1.37 -3.48 -17.14
N TRP A 140 -2.44 -3.85 -17.85
CA TRP A 140 -3.69 -4.28 -17.23
C TRP A 140 -3.55 -5.46 -16.24
N PRO A 141 -2.63 -6.44 -16.40
CA PRO A 141 -2.48 -7.53 -15.43
C PRO A 141 -2.06 -7.01 -14.04
N LEU A 142 -1.25 -5.94 -14.00
CA LEU A 142 -0.85 -5.31 -12.75
C LEU A 142 -2.05 -4.71 -12.02
N ALA A 143 -2.93 -4.01 -12.76
CA ALA A 143 -4.15 -3.45 -12.20
C ALA A 143 -5.11 -4.54 -11.72
N ALA A 144 -5.24 -5.64 -12.47
CA ALA A 144 -6.07 -6.78 -12.12
C ALA A 144 -5.57 -7.51 -10.87
N ILE A 145 -4.26 -7.76 -10.76
CA ILE A 145 -3.65 -8.36 -9.56
C ILE A 145 -3.91 -7.45 -8.35
N GLY A 146 -3.63 -6.15 -8.47
CA GLY A 146 -3.90 -5.19 -7.40
C GLY A 146 -5.37 -5.14 -6.98
N LEU A 147 -6.30 -5.26 -7.94
CA LEU A 147 -7.74 -5.34 -7.68
C LEU A 147 -8.11 -6.58 -6.87
N VAL A 148 -7.58 -7.75 -7.23
CA VAL A 148 -7.80 -9.01 -6.50
C VAL A 148 -7.29 -8.90 -5.07
N PHE A 149 -6.08 -8.38 -4.87
CA PHE A 149 -5.52 -8.16 -3.54
C PHE A 149 -6.39 -7.18 -2.73
N ALA A 150 -6.78 -6.05 -3.32
CA ALA A 150 -7.63 -5.09 -2.65
C ALA A 150 -9.02 -5.67 -2.29
N LEU A 151 -9.60 -6.49 -3.16
CA LEU A 151 -10.87 -7.15 -2.91
C LEU A 151 -10.78 -8.15 -1.76
N LEU A 152 -9.77 -9.02 -1.79
CA LEU A 152 -9.51 -10.00 -0.75
C LEU A 152 -9.37 -9.30 0.61
N PHE A 153 -8.47 -8.34 0.73
CA PHE A 153 -8.23 -7.68 2.02
C PHE A 153 -9.33 -6.72 2.48
N SER A 154 -10.17 -6.22 1.56
CA SER A 154 -11.35 -5.43 1.93
C SER A 154 -12.48 -6.26 2.53
N THR A 155 -12.52 -7.57 2.26
CA THR A 155 -13.59 -8.49 2.68
C THR A 155 -13.20 -9.38 3.87
N LEU A 156 -11.89 -9.57 4.12
CA LEU A 156 -11.44 -10.36 5.25
C LEU A 156 -11.84 -9.74 6.60
N PRO A 157 -12.42 -10.52 7.53
CA PRO A 157 -12.75 -10.05 8.87
C PRO A 157 -11.48 -9.58 9.58
N GLN A 158 -11.42 -8.29 9.92
CA GLN A 158 -10.32 -7.77 10.72
C GLN A 158 -10.61 -8.12 12.18
N ARG A 159 -10.02 -9.22 12.67
CA ARG A 159 -10.11 -9.61 14.08
C ARG A 159 -9.54 -8.48 14.92
N THR A 160 -10.41 -7.88 15.73
CA THR A 160 -10.00 -6.96 16.79
C THR A 160 -9.67 -7.86 17.95
N ALA A 161 -8.40 -7.92 18.37
CA ALA A 161 -8.04 -8.70 19.54
C ALA A 161 -8.67 -7.99 20.74
N THR A 162 -9.81 -8.51 21.19
CA THR A 162 -10.39 -8.15 22.48
C THR A 162 -9.35 -8.49 23.54
N ARG A 163 -9.08 -7.49 24.38
CA ARG A 163 -8.17 -7.51 25.52
C ARG A 163 -8.63 -8.57 26.54
N GLU A 164 -8.25 -9.82 26.30
CA GLU A 164 -8.27 -10.90 27.28
C GLU A 164 -6.83 -11.43 27.39
N LEU A 165 -5.96 -10.60 27.95
CA LEU A 165 -4.84 -11.11 28.71
C LEU A 165 -5.15 -10.72 30.14
N ASP A 166 -5.98 -11.56 30.77
CA ASP A 166 -6.22 -11.56 32.20
C ASP A 166 -4.88 -11.48 32.93
N GLU A 167 -4.86 -10.58 33.89
CA GLU A 167 -3.80 -10.40 34.86
C GLU A 167 -3.40 -11.77 35.45
N PRO A 168 -2.11 -12.12 35.55
CA PRO A 168 -1.72 -13.11 36.53
C PRO A 168 -2.06 -12.53 37.90
N SER A 169 -3.14 -13.02 38.50
CA SER A 169 -3.52 -12.75 39.87
C SER A 169 -2.30 -12.89 40.77
N SER A 170 -1.87 -11.76 41.35
CA SER A 170 -0.83 -11.73 42.38
C SER A 170 -1.25 -12.66 43.53
N PRO A 171 -0.47 -13.69 43.88
CA PRO A 171 -0.71 -14.41 45.12
C PRO A 171 -0.34 -13.47 46.28
N ALA A 172 -1.34 -13.13 47.10
CA ALA A 172 -1.16 -12.55 48.42
C ALA A 172 -0.72 -13.63 49.42
#